data_AF-A0A836X811-F1
#
_entry.id   AF-A0A836X811-F1
#
_cell.length_a   1.000
_cell.length_b   1.000
_cell.length_c   1.000
_cell.angle_alpha   90.00
_cell.angle_beta   90.00
_cell.angle_gamma   90.00
#
_symmetry.space_group_name_H-M   'P 1'
#
loop_
_entity.id
_entity.type
_entity.pdbx_description
1 polymer ?
#
loop_
_entity_poly.entity_id
_entity_poly.type
_entity_poly.pdbx_seq_one_letter_code
_entity_poly.pdbx_strand_id
1 'polypeptide(L)'
;MNLQKILFTFLLLAGTSLTLSAAEPLQIVDRGLDGNERYYVVSCPDNTIGTVKIVFDFDPNVIPEVPDDVRRARINAKATIPKIVQVCVFPSSGVEQCRNKWDMDAAAVASCQKSALPPLTEEQKKVLERPRLGV
;
A
#
# COMPACT_ATOMS: atom_id res chain seq x y z
N MET A 1 48.10 29.42 26.77
CA MET A 1 46.90 29.32 25.92
C MET A 1 46.04 28.18 26.44
N ASN A 2 44.80 28.49 26.81
CA ASN A 2 44.03 27.78 27.82
C ASN A 2 43.44 26.46 27.30
N LEU A 3 43.83 25.34 27.91
CA LEU A 3 43.30 23.99 27.65
C LEU A 3 41.77 23.92 27.79
N GLN A 4 41.18 24.74 28.68
CA GLN A 4 39.72 24.91 28.82
C GLN A 4 39.04 25.45 27.56
N LYS A 5 39.72 26.30 26.77
CA LYS A 5 39.15 26.83 25.52
C LYS A 5 39.15 25.75 24.43
N ILE A 6 40.14 24.86 24.42
CA ILE A 6 40.25 23.77 23.42
C ILE A 6 39.16 22.71 23.64
N LEU A 7 38.84 22.39 24.90
CA LEU A 7 37.80 21.41 25.23
C LEU A 7 36.40 21.89 24.81
N PHE A 8 36.12 23.18 24.98
CA PHE A 8 34.84 23.78 24.57
C PHE A 8 34.67 23.80 23.04
N THR A 9 35.75 24.01 22.28
CA THR A 9 35.69 23.97 20.82
C THR A 9 35.46 22.56 20.28
N PHE A 10 35.98 21.53 20.93
CA PHE A 10 35.75 20.13 20.52
C PHE A 10 34.33 19.65 20.80
N LEU A 11 33.70 20.12 21.88
CA LEU A 11 32.33 19.73 22.24
C LEU A 11 31.27 20.29 21.27
N LEU A 12 31.56 21.41 20.60
CA LEU A 12 30.69 22.05 19.60
C LEU A 12 30.70 21.33 18.24
N LEU A 13 31.74 20.54 17.91
CA LEU A 13 31.82 19.83 16.63
C LEU A 13 31.19 18.43 16.63
N ALA A 14 30.87 17.86 17.80
CA ALA A 14 30.26 16.53 17.90
C ALA A 14 28.72 16.54 17.76
N GLY A 15 28.12 17.71 17.55
CA GLY A 15 26.70 17.96 17.75
C GLY A 15 25.81 18.01 16.51
N THR A 16 26.12 17.38 15.37
CA THR A 16 25.19 17.34 14.23
C THR A 16 25.30 16.07 13.38
N SER A 17 25.04 14.91 13.98
CA SER A 17 24.75 13.69 13.22
C SER A 17 23.41 13.08 13.66
N LEU A 18 22.39 13.92 13.85
CA LEU A 18 21.02 13.45 13.88
C LEU A 18 20.60 13.25 12.43
N THR A 19 20.84 12.05 11.88
CA THR A 19 20.13 11.60 10.68
C THR A 19 18.68 11.43 11.07
N LEU A 20 17.92 12.51 11.00
CA LEU A 20 16.47 12.48 11.09
C LEU A 20 15.98 11.77 9.83
N SER A 21 15.85 10.44 9.91
CA SER A 21 15.19 9.67 8.86
C SER A 21 13.72 10.10 8.88
N ALA A 22 13.36 11.04 8.03
CA ALA A 22 11.97 11.45 7.84
C ALA A 22 11.21 10.21 7.36
N ALA A 23 10.18 9.80 8.10
CA ALA A 23 9.25 8.80 7.61
C ALA A 23 8.63 9.32 6.31
N GLU A 24 8.68 8.52 5.24
CA GLU A 24 8.06 8.94 3.97
C GLU A 24 6.54 9.05 4.16
N PRO A 25 5.89 10.03 3.53
CA PRO A 25 4.44 10.12 3.59
C PRO A 25 3.80 8.90 2.92
N LEU A 26 2.59 8.52 3.36
CA LEU A 26 1.81 7.48 2.69
C LEU A 26 1.49 7.92 1.26
N GLN A 27 1.84 7.10 0.26
CA GLN A 27 1.59 7.39 -1.15
C GLN A 27 0.78 6.27 -1.78
N ILE A 28 -0.19 6.65 -2.61
CA ILE A 28 -1.06 5.72 -3.33
C ILE A 28 -0.79 5.91 -4.83
N VAL A 29 -0.36 4.84 -5.49
CA VAL A 29 -0.05 4.84 -6.92
C VAL A 29 -1.00 3.90 -7.65
N ASP A 30 -1.77 4.44 -8.58
CA ASP A 30 -2.63 3.66 -9.47
C ASP A 30 -1.79 2.84 -10.45
N ARG A 31 -2.08 1.53 -10.53
CA ARG A 31 -1.43 0.58 -11.45
C ARG A 31 -2.28 0.28 -12.68
N GLY A 32 -3.49 0.84 -12.74
CA GLY A 32 -4.42 0.64 -13.83
C GLY A 32 -5.45 -0.45 -13.56
N LEU A 33 -6.23 -0.70 -14.60
CA LEU A 33 -7.37 -1.61 -14.62
C LEU A 33 -6.98 -2.88 -15.37
N ASP A 34 -7.23 -4.03 -14.75
CA ASP A 34 -7.12 -5.36 -15.36
C ASP A 34 -8.48 -6.07 -15.26
N GLY A 35 -9.16 -6.20 -16.40
CA GLY A 35 -10.55 -6.67 -16.45
C GLY A 35 -11.47 -5.82 -15.57
N ASN A 36 -12.03 -6.47 -14.54
CA ASN A 36 -12.96 -5.85 -13.59
C ASN A 36 -12.26 -5.33 -12.32
N GLU A 37 -10.93 -5.34 -12.26
CA GLU A 37 -10.17 -5.07 -11.06
C GLU A 37 -9.20 -3.90 -11.28
N ARG A 38 -9.20 -2.91 -10.38
CA ARG A 38 -8.21 -1.83 -10.38
C ARG A 38 -7.27 -1.97 -9.21
N TYR A 39 -5.98 -1.84 -9.49
CA TYR A 39 -4.92 -2.09 -8.53
C TYR A 39 -4.22 -0.80 -8.13
N TYR A 40 -3.93 -0.66 -6.84
CA TYR A 40 -3.15 0.44 -6.29
C TYR A 40 -2.02 -0.11 -5.44
N VAL A 41 -0.84 0.43 -5.64
CA VAL A 41 0.33 0.20 -4.78
C VAL A 41 0.38 1.30 -3.73
N VAL A 42 0.57 0.91 -2.47
CA VAL A 42 0.64 1.84 -1.36
C VAL A 42 2.04 1.80 -0.77
N SER A 43 2.77 2.91 -0.87
CA SER A 43 4.04 3.09 -0.16
C SER A 43 3.72 3.55 1.26
N CYS A 44 4.11 2.75 2.25
CA CYS A 44 3.79 2.99 3.66
C CYS A 44 4.89 3.82 4.34
N PRO A 45 4.56 4.56 5.42
CA PRO A 45 5.56 5.37 6.14
C PRO A 45 6.70 4.58 6.78
N ASP A 46 6.54 3.27 6.92
CA ASP A 46 7.56 2.36 7.42
C ASP A 46 8.39 1.70 6.31
N ASN A 47 8.32 2.25 5.09
CA ASN A 47 8.96 1.77 3.86
C ASN A 47 8.47 0.37 3.39
N THR A 48 7.37 -0.14 3.96
CA THR A 48 6.72 -1.34 3.41
C THR A 48 5.78 -0.98 2.26
N ILE A 49 5.40 -1.99 1.48
CA ILE A 49 4.49 -1.83 0.35
C ILE A 49 3.22 -2.62 0.63
N GLY A 50 2.10 -1.90 0.67
CA GLY A 50 0.76 -2.47 0.68
C GLY A 50 0.16 -2.50 -0.73
N THR A 51 -0.92 -3.26 -0.91
CA THR A 51 -1.72 -3.24 -2.14
C THR A 51 -3.19 -3.09 -1.83
N VAL A 52 -3.90 -2.29 -2.62
CA VAL A 52 -5.36 -2.19 -2.61
C VAL A 52 -5.89 -2.62 -3.98
N LYS A 53 -6.89 -3.49 -3.98
CA LYS A 53 -7.61 -3.96 -5.18
C LYS A 53 -9.06 -3.55 -5.06
N ILE A 54 -9.58 -2.86 -6.06
CA ILE A 54 -11.00 -2.52 -6.18
C ILE A 54 -11.61 -3.40 -7.25
N VAL A 55 -12.63 -4.17 -6.89
CA VAL A 55 -13.40 -5.02 -7.82
C VAL A 55 -14.67 -4.28 -8.21
N PHE A 56 -14.89 -4.16 -9.52
CA PHE A 56 -16.04 -3.52 -10.12
C PHE A 56 -17.01 -4.55 -10.69
N ASP A 57 -18.29 -4.20 -10.66
CA ASP A 57 -19.34 -4.83 -11.44
C ASP A 57 -19.48 -4.03 -12.73
N PHE A 58 -18.88 -4.54 -13.80
CA PHE A 58 -19.17 -4.09 -15.14
C PHE A 58 -20.32 -4.95 -15.66
N ASP A 59 -21.54 -4.42 -15.66
CA ASP A 59 -22.66 -5.12 -16.29
C ASP A 59 -22.41 -5.18 -17.81
N PRO A 60 -22.14 -6.36 -18.39
CA PRO A 60 -21.85 -6.49 -19.80
C PRO A 60 -23.06 -6.16 -20.69
N ASN A 61 -24.26 -6.10 -20.11
CA ASN A 61 -25.50 -5.75 -20.82
C ASN A 61 -25.71 -4.23 -20.89
N VAL A 62 -24.95 -3.45 -20.11
CA VAL A 62 -24.90 -1.99 -20.24
C VAL A 62 -23.77 -1.65 -21.21
N ILE A 63 -23.96 -2.02 -22.48
CA ILE A 63 -23.26 -1.32 -23.57
C ILE A 63 -24.08 -0.04 -23.74
N PRO A 64 -23.57 1.15 -23.35
CA PRO A 64 -24.23 2.36 -23.80
C PRO A 64 -24.12 2.33 -25.32
N GLU A 65 -25.22 2.06 -26.02
CA GLU A 65 -25.35 2.41 -27.41
C GLU A 65 -25.03 3.90 -27.46
N VAL A 66 -23.85 4.21 -27.97
CA VAL A 66 -23.40 5.57 -28.17
C VAL A 66 -23.53 5.79 -29.66
N PRO A 67 -24.60 6.49 -30.08
CA PRO A 67 -24.73 6.99 -31.44
C PRO A 67 -23.42 7.61 -31.94
N ASP A 68 -23.09 7.40 -33.21
CA ASP A 68 -21.79 7.78 -33.77
C ASP A 68 -21.48 9.29 -33.69
N ASP A 69 -22.51 10.12 -33.56
CA ASP A 69 -22.45 11.56 -33.26
C ASP A 69 -22.03 11.84 -31.81
N VAL A 70 -22.51 11.05 -30.84
CA VAL A 70 -22.09 11.12 -29.42
C VAL A 70 -20.68 10.55 -29.23
N ARG A 71 -20.24 9.60 -30.08
CA ARG A 71 -18.86 9.07 -30.07
C ARG A 71 -17.84 10.16 -30.41
N ARG A 72 -18.20 11.11 -31.28
CA ARG A 72 -17.38 12.29 -31.60
C ARG A 72 -17.47 13.39 -30.53
N ALA A 73 -18.56 13.46 -29.78
CA ALA A 73 -18.77 14.42 -28.69
C ALA A 73 -18.30 13.92 -27.30
N ARG A 74 -17.68 12.74 -27.22
CA ARG A 74 -17.42 11.96 -25.99
C ARG A 74 -16.34 12.51 -25.05
N ILE A 75 -16.11 13.83 -25.06
CA ILE A 75 -15.52 14.52 -23.90
C ILE A 75 -16.58 14.70 -22.80
N ASN A 76 -17.89 14.64 -23.12
CA ASN A 76 -18.98 14.95 -22.18
C ASN A 76 -20.00 13.82 -21.94
N ALA A 77 -19.78 12.60 -22.45
CA ALA A 77 -20.74 11.52 -22.22
C ALA A 77 -20.63 11.02 -20.78
N LYS A 78 -21.74 11.10 -20.04
CA LYS A 78 -21.97 10.58 -18.70
C LYS A 78 -21.71 9.06 -18.70
N ALA A 79 -20.44 8.67 -18.57
CA ALA A 79 -20.04 7.27 -18.47
C ALA A 79 -20.74 6.68 -17.24
N THR A 80 -21.45 5.57 -17.42
CA THR A 80 -21.99 4.81 -16.29
C THR A 80 -20.82 4.45 -15.40
N ILE A 81 -20.75 5.05 -14.22
CA ILE A 81 -19.67 4.79 -13.26
C ILE A 81 -19.82 3.33 -12.83
N PRO A 82 -18.80 2.48 -13.05
CA PRO A 82 -18.89 1.07 -12.69
C PRO A 82 -19.08 0.94 -11.18
N LYS A 83 -19.96 0.03 -10.76
CA LYS A 83 -20.31 -0.15 -9.35
C LYS A 83 -19.17 -0.88 -8.65
N ILE A 84 -18.68 -0.35 -7.53
CA ILE A 84 -17.71 -1.07 -6.70
C ILE A 84 -18.45 -2.19 -5.96
N VAL A 85 -17.98 -3.42 -6.15
CA VAL A 85 -18.49 -4.61 -5.47
C VAL A 85 -17.72 -4.86 -4.19
N GLN A 86 -16.40 -4.68 -4.26
CA GLN A 86 -15.50 -5.08 -3.19
C GLN A 86 -14.21 -4.27 -3.26
N VAL A 87 -13.65 -3.98 -2.09
CA VAL A 87 -12.31 -3.45 -1.93
C VAL A 87 -11.54 -4.44 -1.07
N CYS A 88 -10.42 -4.91 -1.58
CA CYS A 88 -9.52 -5.84 -0.91
C CYS A 88 -8.19 -5.15 -0.63
N VAL A 89 -7.62 -5.42 0.53
CA VAL A 89 -6.28 -4.96 0.91
C VAL A 89 -5.39 -6.18 1.10
N PHE A 90 -4.16 -6.06 0.62
CA PHE A 90 -3.09 -7.01 0.86
C PHE A 90 -2.09 -6.31 1.78
N PRO A 91 -2.22 -6.52 3.10
CA PRO A 91 -1.24 -6.00 4.03
C PRO A 91 0.10 -6.68 3.81
N SER A 92 1.19 -6.00 4.18
CA SER A 92 2.57 -6.53 4.11
C SER A 92 2.76 -7.89 4.83
N SER A 93 1.80 -8.28 5.68
CA SER A 93 1.74 -9.55 6.41
C SER A 93 1.07 -10.72 5.67
N GLY A 94 0.46 -10.48 4.50
CA GLY A 94 0.13 -11.54 3.52
C GLY A 94 -1.29 -12.13 3.55
N VAL A 95 -2.21 -11.66 4.39
CA VAL A 95 -3.61 -12.13 4.36
C VAL A 95 -4.51 -11.07 3.74
N GLU A 96 -5.11 -11.41 2.58
CA GLU A 96 -6.09 -10.56 1.90
C GLU A 96 -7.31 -10.31 2.82
N GLN A 97 -7.70 -9.05 2.96
CA GLN A 97 -8.90 -8.64 3.67
C GLN A 97 -9.81 -7.86 2.73
N CYS A 98 -11.07 -8.29 2.61
CA CYS A 98 -12.00 -7.66 1.67
C CYS A 98 -13.25 -7.13 2.37
N ARG A 99 -13.77 -6.00 1.86
CA ARG A 99 -15.02 -5.38 2.32
C ARG A 99 -15.82 -4.87 1.12
N ASN A 100 -17.15 -4.95 1.17
CA ASN A 100 -18.03 -4.51 0.07
C ASN A 100 -18.03 -2.98 -0.11
N LYS A 101 -17.63 -2.26 0.93
CA LYS A 101 -17.42 -0.81 0.90
C LYS A 101 -16.23 -0.49 1.81
N TRP A 102 -15.19 0.07 1.21
CA TRP A 102 -14.04 0.57 1.93
C TRP A 102 -13.63 1.90 1.33
N ASP A 103 -13.51 2.91 2.16
CA ASP A 103 -12.87 4.17 1.76
C ASP A 103 -11.42 3.93 1.33
N MET A 104 -10.96 4.64 0.29
CA MET A 104 -9.66 4.38 -0.32
C MET A 104 -8.50 4.70 0.63
N ASP A 105 -8.59 5.80 1.39
CA ASP A 105 -7.54 6.20 2.32
C ASP A 105 -7.50 5.22 3.51
N ALA A 106 -8.67 4.83 4.00
CA ALA A 106 -8.78 3.80 5.04
C ALA A 106 -8.25 2.43 4.57
N ALA A 107 -8.47 2.07 3.30
CA ALA A 107 -7.94 0.84 2.71
C ALA A 107 -6.41 0.90 2.55
N ALA A 108 -5.89 2.06 2.13
CA ALA A 108 -4.45 2.28 2.03
C ALA A 108 -3.76 2.17 3.40
N VAL A 109 -4.31 2.81 4.43
CA VAL A 109 -3.80 2.68 5.81
C VAL A 109 -3.86 1.23 6.29
N ALA A 110 -4.94 0.50 6.00
CA ALA A 110 -5.06 -0.90 6.37
C ALA A 110 -4.06 -1.81 5.63
N SER A 111 -3.74 -1.50 4.37
CA SER A 111 -2.70 -2.21 3.61
C SER A 111 -1.30 -2.00 4.19
N CYS A 112 -1.11 -0.94 4.99
CA CYS A 112 0.14 -0.68 5.71
C CYS A 112 0.20 -1.34 7.11
N GLN A 113 -0.87 -2.00 7.55
CA GLN A 113 -0.83 -2.68 8.84
C GLN A 113 0.05 -3.91 8.74
N LYS A 114 1.17 -3.91 9.47
CA LYS A 114 1.82 -5.15 9.89
C LYS A 114 0.79 -5.89 10.73
N SER A 115 0.20 -6.99 10.25
CA SER A 115 -0.59 -7.81 11.18
C SER A 115 0.33 -8.17 12.33
N ALA A 116 -0.16 -8.03 13.56
CA ALA A 116 0.34 -8.87 14.63
C ALA A 116 0.09 -10.32 14.17
N LEU A 117 1.08 -10.91 13.51
CA LEU A 117 1.12 -12.36 13.36
C LEU A 117 0.93 -12.88 14.79
N PRO A 118 -0.09 -13.71 15.08
CA PRO A 118 -0.08 -14.41 16.34
C PRO A 118 1.30 -15.09 16.44
N PRO A 119 1.99 -14.98 17.58
CA PRO A 119 3.31 -15.57 17.73
C PRO A 119 3.24 -17.02 17.25
N LEU A 120 4.16 -17.40 16.35
CA LEU A 120 4.24 -18.76 15.84
C LEU A 120 4.16 -19.71 17.03
N THR A 121 3.23 -20.66 16.96
CA THR A 121 3.15 -21.72 17.96
C THR A 121 4.49 -22.45 18.00
N GLU A 122 4.88 -22.99 19.16
CA GLU A 122 6.14 -23.74 19.30
C GLU A 122 6.24 -24.90 18.29
N GLU A 123 5.10 -25.47 17.88
CA GLU A 123 5.05 -26.46 16.80
C GLU A 123 5.46 -25.89 15.43
N GLN A 124 5.01 -24.69 15.08
CA GLN A 124 5.36 -24.03 13.82
C GLN A 124 6.83 -23.61 13.78
N LYS A 125 7.39 -23.17 14.92
CA LYS A 125 8.84 -22.88 15.03
C LYS A 125 9.68 -24.13 14.81
N LYS A 126 9.27 -25.26 15.41
CA LYS A 126 9.95 -26.55 15.28
C LYS A 126 9.91 -27.13 13.86
N VAL A 127 8.90 -26.78 13.06
CA VAL A 127 8.84 -27.15 11.64
C VAL A 127 9.81 -26.31 10.81
N LEU A 128 9.96 -25.03 11.14
CA LEU A 128 10.84 -24.11 10.41
C LEU A 128 12.33 -24.34 10.70
N GLU A 129 12.66 -24.80 11.91
CA GLU A 129 14.03 -25.13 12.32
C GLU A 129 14.50 -26.53 11.91
N ARG A 130 13.67 -27.33 11.24
CA ARG A 130 14.12 -28.63 10.77
C ARG A 130 15.20 -28.44 9.69
N PRO A 131 16.40 -28.99 9.86
CA PRO A 131 17.42 -28.95 8.82
C PRO A 131 16.85 -29.62 7.57
N ARG A 132 16.89 -28.92 6.44
CA ARG A 132 16.60 -29.52 5.14
C ARG A 132 17.63 -30.63 4.95
N LEU A 133 17.19 -31.88 5.13
CA LEU A 133 17.93 -33.04 4.67
C LEU A 133 18.11 -32.85 3.17
N GLY A 134 19.33 -32.51 2.78
CA GLY A 134 19.72 -32.36 1.38
C GLY A 134 19.43 -33.65 0.64
N VAL A 135 18.68 -33.52 -0.45
CA VAL A 135 18.62 -34.51 -1.53
C VAL A 135 19.75 -34.18 -2.49
#